data_AF-A0A0G1SH50-F1
#
_entry.id   AF-A0A0G1SH50-F1
#
_cell.length_a   1.000
_cell.length_b   1.000
_cell.length_c   1.000
_cell.angle_alpha   90.00
_cell.angle_beta   90.00
_cell.angle_gamma   90.00
#
_symmetry.space_group_name_H-M   'P 1'
#
loop_
_entity.id
_entity.type
_entity.pdbx_description
1 polymer ?
#
loop_
_entity_poly.entity_id
_entity_poly.type
_entity_poly.pdbx_seq_one_letter_code
_entity_poly.pdbx_strand_id
1 'polypeptide(L)'
;MKKKAIIKTKYGSFECVFEPEKDMGGYTAEAPAVNGAVSWGKNLMEAKRMIAEAIEGVIEARIIAKATSKGIVRVNTKYPLSVV
;
A
#
# COMPACT_ATOMS: atom_id res chain seq x y z
N MET A 1 9.90 12.81 14.22
CA MET A 1 11.04 11.89 13.96
C MET A 1 10.52 10.72 13.16
N LYS A 2 11.18 10.38 12.03
CA LYS A 2 10.80 9.24 11.20
C LYS A 2 11.10 7.94 11.97
N LYS A 3 10.16 7.00 11.98
CA LYS A 3 10.34 5.66 12.56
C LYS A 3 10.45 4.65 11.44
N LYS A 4 11.25 3.61 11.63
CA LYS A 4 11.34 2.48 10.70
C LYS A 4 10.85 1.21 11.38
N ALA A 5 10.17 0.36 10.63
CA ALA A 5 9.81 -0.98 11.09
C ALA A 5 9.72 -1.95 9.91
N ILE A 6 10.03 -3.22 10.17
CA ILE A 6 9.79 -4.29 9.21
C ILE A 6 8.33 -4.75 9.33
N ILE A 7 7.60 -4.73 8.22
CA ILE A 7 6.21 -5.15 8.11
C ILE A 7 6.15 -6.47 7.34
N LYS A 8 5.51 -7.47 7.94
CA LYS A 8 5.26 -8.78 7.32
C LYS A 8 3.93 -8.74 6.57
N THR A 9 3.94 -9.26 5.35
CA THR A 9 2.78 -9.36 4.45
C THR A 9 2.72 -10.77 3.87
N LYS A 10 1.67 -11.08 3.09
CA LYS A 10 1.60 -12.31 2.29
C LYS A 10 2.72 -12.47 1.26
N TYR A 11 3.34 -11.36 0.84
CA TYR A 11 4.35 -11.33 -0.23
C TYR A 11 5.79 -11.15 0.27
N GLY A 12 6.02 -11.21 1.59
CA GLY A 12 7.33 -11.06 2.21
C GLY A 12 7.38 -9.98 3.28
N SER A 13 8.60 -9.60 3.66
CA SER A 13 8.86 -8.58 4.68
C SER A 13 9.42 -7.32 4.03
N PHE A 14 8.91 -6.16 4.42
CA PHE A 14 9.25 -4.86 3.83
C PHE A 14 9.66 -3.86 4.92
N GLU A 15 10.78 -3.17 4.74
CA GLU A 15 11.10 -1.99 5.56
C GLU A 15 10.13 -0.86 5.20
N CYS A 16 9.43 -0.36 6.22
CA CYS A 16 8.49 0.74 6.09
C CYS A 16 8.95 1.94 6.92
N VAL A 17 8.75 3.13 6.38
CA VAL A 17 9.00 4.41 7.05
C VAL A 17 7.68 4.99 7.53
N PHE A 18 7.66 5.48 8.76
CA PHE A 18 6.49 6.08 9.42
C PHE A 18 6.83 7.49 9.86
N GLU A 19 6.02 8.45 9.43
CA GLU A 19 6.22 9.86 9.78
C GLU A 19 4.97 10.39 10.47
N PRO A 20 5.11 11.10 11.61
CA PRO A 20 3.98 11.73 12.25
C PRO A 20 3.42 12.83 11.33
N GLU A 21 2.12 12.79 11.05
CA GLU A 21 1.45 13.80 10.26
C GLU A 21 1.07 14.98 11.15
N LYS A 22 1.51 16.19 10.79
CA LYS A 22 1.47 17.34 11.69
C LYS A 22 0.11 18.02 11.72
N ASP A 23 -0.57 18.06 10.58
CA ASP A 23 -1.79 18.87 10.42
C ASP A 23 -3.05 18.11 10.88
N MET A 24 -3.19 16.84 10.48
CA MET A 24 -4.34 16.00 10.83
C MET A 24 -4.07 15.05 12.01
N GLY A 25 -2.82 15.00 12.49
CA GLY A 25 -2.38 13.97 13.43
C GLY A 25 -2.23 12.59 12.77
N GLY A 26 -1.85 11.60 13.58
CA GLY A 26 -1.60 10.24 13.09
C GLY A 26 -0.22 10.07 12.47
N TYR A 27 -0.10 9.08 11.58
CA TYR A 27 1.14 8.69 10.93
C TYR A 27 0.90 8.39 9.46
N THR A 28 1.69 8.99 8.58
CA THR A 28 1.89 8.46 7.23
C THR A 28 2.81 7.24 7.31
N ALA A 29 2.61 6.32 6.37
CA ALA A 29 3.42 5.13 6.22
C ALA A 29 3.72 4.89 4.74
N GLU A 30 4.97 4.56 4.44
CA GLU A 30 5.42 4.24 3.09
C GLU A 30 6.31 2.99 3.11
N ALA A 31 6.23 2.19 2.04
CA ALA A 31 7.12 1.07 1.79
C ALA A 31 7.97 1.38 0.55
N PRO A 32 9.20 1.92 0.69
CA PRO A 32 9.99 2.41 -0.44
C PRO A 32 10.31 1.34 -1.51
N ALA A 33 10.35 0.07 -1.12
CA ALA A 33 10.57 -1.04 -2.06
C ALA A 33 9.33 -1.37 -2.93
N VAL A 34 8.16 -0.81 -2.61
CA VAL A 34 6.88 -1.08 -3.29
C VAL A 34 6.28 0.26 -3.75
N ASN A 35 6.72 0.76 -4.91
CA ASN A 35 6.24 2.05 -5.44
C ASN A 35 4.70 2.15 -5.46
N GLY A 36 4.17 3.19 -4.82
CA GLY A 36 2.73 3.42 -4.69
C GLY A 36 2.09 2.83 -3.43
N ALA A 37 2.84 2.06 -2.63
CA ALA A 37 2.37 1.61 -1.32
C ALA A 37 2.59 2.72 -0.28
N VAL A 38 1.60 3.60 -0.19
CA VAL A 38 1.52 4.70 0.79
C VAL A 38 0.18 4.60 1.50
N SER A 39 0.18 4.84 2.80
CA SER A 39 -1.04 4.85 3.61
C SER A 39 -0.92 5.83 4.78
N TRP A 40 -2.01 5.99 5.52
CA TRP A 40 -2.07 6.80 6.73
C TRP A 40 -2.87 6.07 7.79
N GLY A 41 -2.54 6.24 9.07
CA GLY A 41 -3.36 5.75 10.19
C GLY A 41 -3.33 6.72 11.37
N LYS A 42 -4.40 6.73 12.18
CA LYS A 42 -4.57 7.66 13.33
C LYS A 42 -3.54 7.46 14.43
N ASN A 43 -2.87 6.31 14.45
CA ASN A 43 -1.78 5.98 15.35
C ASN A 43 -0.82 5.00 14.69
N LEU A 44 0.33 4.77 15.32
CA LEU A 44 1.40 3.93 14.75
C LEU A 44 0.96 2.48 14.52
N MET A 45 0.07 1.93 15.36
CA MET A 45 -0.44 0.57 15.19
C MET A 45 -1.35 0.46 13.96
N GLU A 46 -2.25 1.42 13.77
CA GLU A 46 -3.12 1.47 12.61
C GLU A 46 -2.33 1.73 11.33
N ALA A 47 -1.35 2.63 11.34
CA ALA A 47 -0.48 2.90 10.20
C ALA A 47 0.29 1.63 9.77
N LYS A 48 0.77 0.81 10.73
CA LYS A 48 1.42 -0.49 10.44
C LYS A 48 0.47 -1.48 9.77
N ARG A 49 -0.81 -1.53 10.20
CA ARG A 49 -1.81 -2.38 9.56
C ARG A 49 -2.12 -1.89 8.14
N MET A 50 -2.35 -0.60 7.99
CA MET A 50 -2.76 -0.01 6.71
C MET A 50 -1.65 -0.05 5.66
N ILE A 51 -0.37 0.08 6.04
CA ILE A 51 0.73 -0.08 5.08
C ILE A 51 0.87 -1.54 4.61
N ALA A 52 0.59 -2.53 5.47
CA ALA A 52 0.58 -3.93 5.05
C ALA A 52 -0.49 -4.16 3.97
N GLU A 53 -1.70 -3.64 4.18
CA GLU A 53 -2.80 -3.71 3.20
C GLU A 53 -2.45 -2.99 1.89
N ALA A 54 -1.83 -1.81 1.97
CA ALA A 54 -1.40 -1.07 0.78
C ALA A 54 -0.31 -1.82 -0.02
N ILE A 55 0.67 -2.43 0.65
CA ILE A 55 1.69 -3.26 0.00
C ILE A 55 1.03 -4.42 -0.75
N GLU A 56 0.14 -5.17 -0.08
CA GLU A 56 -0.55 -6.32 -0.68
C GLU A 56 -1.39 -5.88 -1.87
N GLY A 57 -2.19 -4.82 -1.72
CA GLY A 57 -3.04 -4.30 -2.79
C GLY A 57 -2.26 -3.85 -4.02
N VAL A 58 -1.11 -3.18 -3.84
CA VAL A 58 -0.26 -2.76 -4.97
C VAL A 58 0.34 -3.96 -5.71
N ILE A 59 0.82 -4.97 -4.98
CA ILE A 59 1.37 -6.18 -5.59
C ILE A 59 0.28 -6.94 -6.37
N GLU A 60 -0.90 -7.10 -5.78
CA GLU A 60 -2.05 -7.76 -6.40
C GLU A 60 -2.53 -7.04 -7.65
N ALA A 61 -2.67 -5.71 -7.58
CA ALA A 61 -3.04 -4.90 -8.74
C ALA A 61 -2.04 -5.06 -9.90
N ARG A 62 -0.73 -5.13 -9.62
CA ARG A 62 0.30 -5.38 -10.63
C ARG A 62 0.21 -6.78 -11.22
N ILE A 63 -0.09 -7.80 -10.41
CA ILE A 63 -0.31 -9.17 -10.89
C ILE A 63 -1.51 -9.21 -11.84
N ILE A 64 -2.63 -8.59 -11.46
CA ILE A 64 -3.85 -8.51 -12.28
C ILE A 64 -3.58 -7.75 -13.58
N ALA A 65 -2.90 -6.61 -13.53
CA ALA A 65 -2.54 -5.83 -14.72
C ALA A 65 -1.69 -6.66 -15.70
N LYS A 66 -0.69 -7.39 -15.19
CA LYS A 66 0.18 -8.26 -16.00
C LYS A 66 -0.54 -9.49 -16.55
N ALA A 67 -1.49 -10.06 -15.80
CA ALA A 67 -2.33 -11.16 -16.27
C ALA A 67 -3.30 -10.68 -17.36
N THR A 68 -3.85 -9.48 -17.21
CA THR A 68 -4.74 -8.84 -18.18
C THR A 68 -4.01 -8.53 -19.49
N SER A 69 -2.79 -7.97 -19.40
CA SER A 69 -1.97 -7.66 -20.59
C SER A 69 -1.56 -8.92 -21.37
N LYS A 70 -1.58 -10.09 -20.72
CA LYS A 70 -1.32 -11.40 -21.33
C LYS A 70 -2.59 -12.11 -21.79
N GLY A 71 -3.77 -11.51 -21.60
CA GLY A 71 -5.06 -12.12 -21.94
C GLY A 71 -5.46 -13.30 -21.04
N ILE A 72 -4.81 -13.52 -19.90
CA ILE A 72 -5.11 -14.62 -18.96
C ILE A 72 -6.41 -14.33 -18.22
N VAL A 73 -6.63 -13.05 -17.85
CA VAL A 73 -7.84 -12.60 -17.16
C VAL A 73 -8.46 -11.41 -17.90
N ARG A 74 -9.77 -11.20 -17.71
CA ARG A 74 -10.49 -10.01 -18.18
C ARG A 74 -11.06 -9.28 -16.98
N VAL A 75 -10.70 -8.02 -16.81
CA VAL A 75 -11.26 -7.14 -15.77
C VAL A 75 -12.48 -6.42 -16.35
N ASN A 76 -13.63 -6.55 -15.67
CA ASN A 76 -14.84 -5.85 -16.07
C ASN A 76 -14.82 -4.40 -15.56
N THR A 77 -14.70 -3.43 -16.47
CA THR A 77 -14.61 -1.99 -16.15
C THR A 77 -15.97 -1.30 -16.12
N LYS A 78 -17.05 -2.02 -15.78
CA LYS A 78 -18.43 -1.48 -15.70
C LYS A 78 -18.54 -0.22 -14.83
N TYR A 79 -17.61 -0.01 -13.91
CA TYR A 79 -17.46 1.23 -13.15
C TYR A 79 -16.12 1.87 -13.50
N PRO A 80 -16.10 3.11 -14.05
CA PRO A 80 -14.84 3.81 -14.26
C PRO A 80 -14.16 4.00 -12.90
N LEU A 81 -12.87 3.63 -12.82
CA LEU A 81 -12.03 4.00 -11.69
C LEU A 81 -11.84 5.51 -11.76
N SER A 82 -12.63 6.26 -10.99
CA SER A 82 -12.35 7.65 -10.71
C SER A 82 -11.06 7.71 -9.92
N VAL A 83 -9.95 8.04 -10.59
CA VAL A 83 -8.70 8.35 -9.90
C VAL A 83 -8.91 9.72 -9.25
N VAL A 84 -9.06 9.73 -7.93
CA VAL A 84 -9.18 10.95 -7.11
C VAL A 84 -7.80 11.53 -6.85
#